data_AF-A0AAD6WB53-F1
#
_entry.id   AF-A0AAD6WB53-F1
#
_cell.length_a   1.000
_cell.length_b   1.000
_cell.length_c   1.000
_cell.angle_alpha   90.00
_cell.angle_beta   90.00
_cell.angle_gamma   90.00
#
_symmetry.space_group_name_H-M   'P 1'
#
loop_
_entity.id
_entity.type
_entity.pdbx_description
1 polymer ?
#
loop_
_entity_poly.entity_id
_entity_poly.type
_entity_poly.pdbx_seq_one_letter_code
_entity_poly.pdbx_strand_id
1 'polypeptide(L)'
;MGRDPSQISKPPLDRSLSDYMERAVKVLDICNAVSGGVDSIRQCQKLAEIIVSALEQKPIGDGQVKRAKKALSALMSALAIDDKESNHPRYAERTWSFGRRGNNSGGNHKDRANHGSFRSLSMVVAKNWSAAKQIQAMCSNLAVPRGGESTGLVQPVYIMSNVMVFVMWALVAAIPCQERSGLLTHFQIPKQFGWAHSIIGMQEKIGEEWKKKEKKGSAGLLEEMQRMEKLGQSLIEFADGFQFPAEDEKAEEAAAQVAELAEICRRMEEGLLPLQQQIREVFHRIVRSRTEVLDLLDHGKVSQPII
;
A
#
# COMPACT_ATOMS: atom_id res chain seq x y z
N MET A 1 -2.71 -42.53 2.06
CA MET A 1 -1.98 -42.17 0.82
C MET A 1 -0.56 -41.80 1.21
N GLY A 2 0.43 -42.59 0.77
CA GLY A 2 1.84 -42.33 1.06
C GLY A 2 2.32 -41.05 0.38
N ARG A 3 3.04 -40.20 1.13
CA ARG A 3 3.71 -39.00 0.62
C ARG A 3 4.92 -39.42 -0.21
N ASP A 4 4.70 -39.88 -1.43
CA ASP A 4 5.79 -40.05 -2.38
C ASP A 4 6.05 -38.70 -3.08
N PRO A 5 7.20 -38.04 -2.83
CA PRO A 5 7.53 -36.75 -3.44
C PRO A 5 7.58 -36.83 -4.98
N SER A 6 7.71 -38.02 -5.57
CA SER A 6 7.69 -38.23 -7.01
C SER A 6 6.36 -37.86 -7.69
N GLN A 7 5.25 -37.76 -6.93
CA GLN A 7 3.95 -37.37 -7.47
C GLN A 7 3.82 -35.86 -7.72
N ILE A 8 4.66 -35.04 -7.09
CA ILE A 8 4.63 -33.57 -7.20
C ILE A 8 5.24 -33.12 -8.54
N SER A 9 6.19 -33.91 -9.07
CA SER A 9 6.88 -33.64 -10.34
C SER A 9 6.15 -34.17 -11.58
N LYS A 10 4.92 -34.68 -11.43
CA LYS A 10 4.14 -35.26 -12.53
C LYS A 10 3.07 -34.30 -13.04
N PRO A 11 2.81 -34.26 -14.36
CA PRO A 11 1.68 -33.51 -14.91
C PRO A 11 0.34 -34.06 -14.42
N PRO A 12 -0.67 -33.18 -14.18
CA PRO A 12 -0.69 -31.72 -14.40
C PRO A 12 -0.29 -30.87 -13.18
N LEU A 13 0.17 -31.52 -12.09
CA LEU A 13 0.46 -30.85 -10.83
C LEU A 13 1.73 -30.00 -10.88
N ASP A 14 2.76 -30.46 -11.59
CA ASP A 14 4.02 -29.76 -11.83
C ASP A 14 3.82 -28.34 -12.39
N ARG A 15 2.97 -28.21 -13.43
CA ARG A 15 2.63 -26.94 -14.06
C ARG A 15 1.82 -26.06 -13.13
N SER A 16 0.79 -26.61 -12.50
CA SER A 16 -0.07 -25.87 -11.56
C SER A 16 0.73 -25.29 -10.40
N LEU A 17 1.70 -26.06 -9.91
CA LEU A 17 2.62 -25.65 -8.87
C LEU A 17 3.61 -24.60 -9.36
N SER A 18 4.22 -24.78 -10.53
CA SER A 18 5.10 -23.78 -11.16
C SER A 18 4.40 -22.41 -11.29
N ASP A 19 3.17 -22.41 -11.81
CA ASP A 19 2.37 -21.18 -11.95
C ASP A 19 2.05 -20.55 -10.58
N TYR A 20 1.81 -21.37 -9.55
CA TYR A 20 1.63 -20.90 -8.18
C TYR A 20 2.92 -20.27 -7.62
N MET A 21 4.08 -20.88 -7.87
CA MET A 21 5.38 -20.36 -7.43
C MET A 21 5.74 -19.04 -8.10
N GLU A 22 5.38 -18.85 -9.37
CA GLU A 22 5.52 -17.57 -10.06
C GLU A 22 4.59 -16.50 -9.46
N ARG A 23 3.32 -16.86 -9.21
CA ARG A 23 2.38 -15.96 -8.52
C ARG A 23 2.90 -15.56 -7.14
N ALA A 24 3.47 -16.50 -6.38
CA ALA A 24 4.03 -16.22 -5.06
C ALA A 24 5.11 -15.12 -5.11
N VAL A 25 5.95 -15.07 -6.15
CA VAL A 25 6.93 -13.98 -6.32
C VAL A 25 6.23 -12.65 -6.54
N LYS A 26 5.23 -12.60 -7.44
CA LYS A 26 4.43 -11.38 -7.68
C LYS A 26 3.74 -10.88 -6.40
N VAL A 27 3.28 -11.80 -5.56
CA VAL A 27 2.72 -11.46 -4.24
C VAL A 27 3.74 -10.81 -3.33
N LEU A 28 4.97 -11.32 -3.27
CA LEU A 28 6.02 -10.72 -2.44
C LEU A 28 6.28 -9.28 -2.87
N ASP A 29 6.30 -9.01 -4.17
CA ASP A 29 6.47 -7.65 -4.67
C ASP A 29 5.27 -6.74 -4.33
N ILE A 30 4.04 -7.28 -4.36
CA ILE A 30 2.84 -6.56 -3.91
C ILE A 30 2.92 -6.29 -2.40
N CYS A 31 3.33 -7.25 -1.57
CA CYS A 31 3.51 -7.05 -0.13
C CYS A 31 4.52 -5.92 0.15
N ASN A 32 5.60 -5.83 -0.62
CA ASN A 32 6.56 -4.72 -0.52
C ASN A 32 5.92 -3.38 -0.89
N ALA A 33 5.16 -3.32 -1.98
CA ALA A 33 4.45 -2.11 -2.40
C ALA A 33 3.42 -1.66 -1.36
N VAL A 34 2.61 -2.59 -0.85
CA VAL A 34 1.60 -2.33 0.18
C VAL A 34 2.27 -1.87 1.48
N SER A 35 3.41 -2.47 1.87
CA SER A 35 4.17 -2.02 3.04
C SER A 35 4.64 -0.57 2.89
N GLY A 36 5.15 -0.19 1.72
CA GLY A 36 5.52 1.21 1.43
C GLY A 36 4.32 2.16 1.43
N GLY A 37 3.15 1.69 1.00
CA GLY A 37 1.90 2.45 1.10
C GLY A 37 1.46 2.66 2.55
N VAL A 38 1.58 1.64 3.40
CA VAL A 38 1.34 1.75 4.85
C VAL A 38 2.31 2.73 5.51
N ASP A 39 3.59 2.70 5.15
CA ASP A 39 4.58 3.67 5.65
C ASP A 39 4.23 5.10 5.23
N SER A 40 3.73 5.30 4.01
CA SER A 40 3.26 6.59 3.52
C SER A 40 2.04 7.09 4.31
N ILE A 41 1.08 6.22 4.61
CA ILE A 41 -0.08 6.53 5.46
C ILE A 41 0.38 6.93 6.88
N ARG A 42 1.34 6.19 7.47
CA ARG A 42 1.93 6.53 8.78
C ARG A 42 2.63 7.89 8.75
N GLN A 43 3.21 8.29 7.62
CA GLN A 43 3.79 9.63 7.49
C GLN A 43 2.71 10.72 7.51
N CYS A 44 1.56 10.50 6.87
CA CYS A 44 0.41 11.41 6.98
C CYS A 44 -0.09 11.52 8.43
N GLN A 45 -0.21 10.39 9.14
CA GLN A 45 -0.56 10.35 10.56
C GLN A 45 0.39 11.21 11.41
N LYS A 46 1.71 11.08 11.23
CA LYS A 46 2.69 11.90 11.98
C LYS A 46 2.53 13.40 11.71
N LEU A 47 2.18 13.79 10.48
CA LEU A 47 1.92 15.18 10.15
C LEU A 47 0.64 15.68 10.83
N ALA A 48 -0.41 14.85 10.85
CA ALA A 48 -1.65 15.11 11.57
C ALA A 48 -1.42 15.27 13.08
N GLU A 49 -0.61 14.41 13.71
CA GLU A 49 -0.25 14.54 15.13
C GLU A 49 0.47 15.85 15.44
N ILE A 50 1.32 16.35 14.53
CA ILE A 50 1.96 17.66 14.69
C ILE A 50 0.90 18.78 14.66
N ILE A 51 -0.09 18.68 13.77
CA ILE A 51 -1.18 19.65 13.66
C ILE A 51 -2.00 19.67 14.95
N VAL A 52 -2.40 18.49 15.43
CA VAL A 52 -3.13 18.31 16.69
C VAL A 52 -2.35 18.94 17.85
N SER A 53 -1.10 18.54 18.04
CA SER A 53 -0.27 19.04 19.15
C SER A 53 -0.04 20.56 19.13
N ALA A 54 -0.10 21.20 17.96
CA ALA A 54 0.06 22.64 17.81
C ALA A 54 -1.24 23.38 18.13
N LEU A 55 -2.37 22.92 17.59
CA LEU A 55 -3.66 23.61 17.70
C LEU A 55 -4.43 23.29 18.99
N GLU A 56 -4.07 22.24 19.73
CA GLU A 56 -4.64 21.95 21.06
C GLU A 56 -4.15 22.92 22.16
N GLN A 57 -3.05 23.64 21.92
CA GLN A 57 -2.47 24.56 22.91
C GLN A 57 -3.38 25.79 23.09
N LYS A 58 -3.71 26.12 24.35
CA LYS A 58 -4.52 27.30 24.70
C LYS A 58 -3.71 28.33 25.50
N PRO A 59 -3.76 29.63 25.14
CA PRO A 59 -4.38 30.20 23.94
C PRO A 59 -3.60 29.83 22.66
N ILE A 60 -4.30 29.70 21.53
CA ILE A 60 -3.67 29.50 20.23
C ILE A 60 -2.95 30.80 19.86
N GLY A 61 -1.64 30.72 19.63
CA GLY A 61 -0.82 31.85 19.20
C GLY A 61 -0.30 31.69 17.76
N ASP A 62 0.16 32.79 17.16
CA ASP A 62 0.68 32.81 15.78
C ASP A 62 1.76 31.76 15.50
N GLY A 63 2.61 31.46 16.49
CA GLY A 63 3.65 30.45 16.37
C GLY A 63 3.08 29.03 16.17
N GLN A 64 2.01 28.71 16.90
CA GLN A 64 1.35 27.41 16.79
C GLN A 64 0.61 27.28 15.46
N VAL A 65 -0.07 28.34 15.02
CA VAL A 65 -0.76 28.37 13.73
C VAL A 65 0.24 28.23 12.57
N LYS A 66 1.39 28.92 12.63
CA LYS A 66 2.45 28.75 11.62
C LYS A 66 3.01 27.32 11.58
N ARG A 67 3.17 26.68 12.74
CA ARG A 67 3.62 25.28 12.83
C ARG A 67 2.58 24.33 12.23
N ALA A 68 1.31 24.50 12.61
CA ALA A 68 0.19 23.72 12.09
C ALA A 68 0.06 23.89 10.57
N LYS A 69 0.09 25.13 10.06
CA LYS A 69 0.05 25.44 8.63
C LYS A 69 1.15 24.75 7.84
N LYS A 70 2.39 24.75 8.35
CA LYS A 70 3.50 24.03 7.70
C LYS A 70 3.26 22.52 7.62
N ALA A 71 2.76 21.93 8.70
CA ALA A 71 2.42 20.50 8.74
C ALA A 71 1.22 20.18 7.82
N LEU A 72 0.20 21.04 7.79
CA LEU A 72 -0.95 20.95 6.89
C LEU A 72 -0.54 21.00 5.42
N SER A 73 0.32 21.95 5.03
CA SER A 73 0.80 22.01 3.64
C SER A 73 1.58 20.76 3.24
N ALA A 74 2.38 20.20 4.15
CA ALA A 74 3.08 18.94 3.92
C ALA A 74 2.11 17.75 3.84
N LEU A 75 1.09 17.71 4.69
CA LEU A 75 0.05 16.68 4.70
C LEU A 75 -0.73 16.70 3.39
N MET A 76 -1.23 17.86 2.96
CA MET A 76 -1.97 17.99 1.70
C MET A 76 -1.08 17.65 0.51
N SER A 77 0.20 18.01 0.53
CA SER A 77 1.14 17.60 -0.53
C SER A 77 1.31 16.09 -0.57
N ALA A 78 1.39 15.41 0.58
CA ALA A 78 1.50 13.96 0.67
C ALA A 78 0.23 13.23 0.22
N LEU A 79 -0.95 13.80 0.50
CA LEU A 79 -2.25 13.29 0.04
C LEU A 79 -2.47 13.54 -1.47
N ALA A 80 -1.90 14.62 -2.01
CA ALA A 80 -2.06 15.05 -3.40
C ALA A 80 -1.03 14.49 -4.40
N ILE A 81 -0.11 13.59 -3.98
CA ILE A 81 0.96 13.00 -4.84
C ILE A 81 0.42 12.32 -6.12
N ASP A 82 -0.89 12.16 -6.24
CA ASP A 82 -1.52 11.27 -7.20
C ASP A 82 -1.90 11.89 -8.57
N ASP A 83 -1.69 13.20 -8.82
CA ASP A 83 -2.12 13.83 -10.10
C ASP A 83 -1.02 14.47 -10.96
N LYS A 84 0.20 14.70 -10.44
CA LYS A 84 1.12 15.66 -11.10
C LYS A 84 2.60 15.29 -11.11
N GLU A 85 2.94 14.05 -11.48
CA GLU A 85 4.34 13.72 -11.78
C GLU A 85 4.53 13.19 -13.21
N SER A 86 4.00 13.94 -14.17
CA SER A 86 4.26 13.72 -15.61
C SER A 86 5.38 14.58 -16.21
N ASN A 87 6.16 15.38 -15.45
CA ASN A 87 7.18 16.22 -16.12
C ASN A 87 8.42 16.73 -15.36
N HIS A 88 8.85 16.13 -14.25
CA HIS A 88 10.19 16.46 -13.70
C HIS A 88 11.17 15.29 -13.82
N PRO A 89 12.39 15.51 -14.37
CA PRO A 89 13.41 14.48 -14.42
C PRO A 89 13.88 14.20 -12.99
N ARG A 90 13.54 13.02 -12.47
CA ARG A 90 14.10 12.50 -11.22
C ARG A 90 15.60 12.28 -11.44
N TYR A 91 16.42 13.25 -11.06
CA TYR A 91 17.87 13.11 -11.03
C TYR A 91 18.24 12.09 -9.95
N ALA A 92 19.02 11.09 -10.35
CA ALA A 92 19.57 10.06 -9.50
C ALA A 92 20.55 10.68 -8.50
N GLU A 93 20.14 10.84 -7.24
CA GLU A 93 21.06 11.20 -6.16
C GLU A 93 21.63 9.92 -5.54
N ARG A 94 22.91 9.70 -5.82
CA ARG A 94 23.71 8.58 -5.34
C ARG A 94 23.80 8.63 -3.81
N THR A 95 23.66 7.47 -3.21
CA THR A 95 23.87 7.16 -1.79
C THR A 95 25.16 7.80 -1.25
N TRP A 96 25.05 8.76 -0.32
CA TRP A 96 26.21 9.31 0.40
C TRP A 96 26.51 8.44 1.63
N SER A 97 27.59 7.66 1.53
CA SER A 97 28.30 7.10 2.67
C SER A 97 29.13 8.18 3.38
N PHE A 98 29.21 8.06 4.71
CA PHE A 98 30.10 8.77 5.64
C PHE A 98 31.37 9.42 5.04
N GLY A 99 31.55 10.74 5.26
CA GLY A 99 32.78 11.48 4.96
C GLY A 99 32.89 12.78 5.78
N ARG A 100 34.07 13.03 6.38
CA ARG A 100 34.35 14.05 7.40
C ARG A 100 34.43 15.49 6.85
N ARG A 101 34.20 16.44 7.78
CA ARG A 101 34.61 17.87 7.83
C ARG A 101 35.72 18.29 6.85
N GLY A 102 35.48 19.39 6.12
CA GLY A 102 36.51 20.18 5.43
C GLY A 102 35.97 21.58 5.09
N ASN A 103 36.56 22.60 5.70
CA ASN A 103 36.22 24.02 5.60
C ASN A 103 36.89 24.63 4.36
N ASN A 104 36.16 25.35 3.50
CA ASN A 104 36.74 26.52 2.80
C ASN A 104 35.69 27.51 2.27
N SER A 105 36.08 28.76 2.35
CA SER A 105 35.37 30.02 2.14
C SER A 105 35.13 30.42 0.68
N GLY A 106 34.08 31.22 0.47
CA GLY A 106 34.06 32.31 -0.52
C GLY A 106 33.17 32.08 -1.75
N GLY A 107 32.02 32.75 -1.80
CA GLY A 107 31.18 32.79 -3.00
C GLY A 107 29.79 33.35 -2.76
N ASN A 108 29.64 34.66 -2.95
CA ASN A 108 28.40 35.40 -2.88
C ASN A 108 27.36 34.84 -3.87
N HIS A 109 26.29 34.19 -3.38
CA HIS A 109 25.08 33.98 -4.18
C HIS A 109 23.84 34.07 -3.31
N LYS A 110 23.00 35.05 -3.64
CA LYS A 110 21.74 35.39 -2.98
C LYS A 110 20.66 34.51 -3.59
N ASP A 111 20.62 33.24 -3.21
CA ASP A 111 19.55 32.34 -3.63
C ASP A 111 18.65 31.93 -2.47
N ARG A 112 17.36 32.14 -2.76
CA ARG A 112 16.17 31.86 -1.97
C ARG A 112 16.23 30.48 -1.33
N ALA A 113 15.93 30.46 -0.03
CA ALA A 113 15.35 29.36 0.74
C ALA A 113 15.12 28.07 -0.07
N ASN A 114 16.13 27.20 -0.06
CA ASN A 114 15.98 25.80 -0.42
C ASN A 114 15.07 25.16 0.63
N HIS A 115 13.76 25.27 0.42
CA HIS A 115 12.75 24.52 1.15
C HIS A 115 13.14 23.05 1.04
N GLY A 116 13.47 22.45 2.18
CA GLY A 116 13.88 21.06 2.29
C GLY A 116 12.90 20.17 1.52
N SER A 117 13.33 19.78 0.32
CA SER A 117 12.65 18.81 -0.51
C SER A 117 12.47 17.55 0.33
N PHE A 118 11.21 17.21 0.59
CA PHE A 118 10.87 16.00 1.31
C PHE A 118 11.53 14.85 0.58
N ARG A 119 12.40 14.13 1.30
CA ARG A 119 12.97 12.86 0.82
C ARG A 119 11.80 11.94 0.53
N SER A 120 11.47 11.79 -0.74
CA SER A 120 10.58 10.72 -1.21
C SER A 120 11.22 9.41 -0.76
N LEU A 121 10.63 8.77 0.25
CA LEU A 121 10.94 7.39 0.63
C LEU A 121 10.24 6.40 -0.32
N SER A 122 10.09 6.76 -1.60
CA SER A 122 9.76 5.77 -2.60
C SER A 122 11.00 4.90 -2.77
N MET A 123 10.92 3.64 -2.35
CA MET A 123 11.72 2.60 -2.99
C MET A 123 11.61 2.83 -4.49
N VAL A 124 12.75 2.84 -5.17
CA VAL A 124 12.81 2.98 -6.63
C VAL A 124 12.17 1.75 -7.24
N VAL A 125 10.85 1.76 -7.32
CA VAL A 125 10.12 0.78 -8.09
C VAL A 125 10.30 1.19 -9.56
N ALA A 126 10.63 0.22 -10.40
CA ALA A 126 10.87 0.46 -11.82
C ALA A 126 9.72 1.27 -12.45
N LYS A 127 10.06 2.13 -13.40
CA LYS A 127 9.15 3.10 -14.07
C LYS A 127 7.95 2.44 -14.80
N ASN A 128 7.88 1.11 -14.83
CA ASN A 128 6.87 0.29 -15.48
C ASN A 128 6.11 -0.64 -14.51
N TRP A 129 6.42 -0.62 -13.22
CA TRP A 129 5.77 -1.46 -12.22
C TRP A 129 4.39 -0.90 -11.84
N SER A 130 3.42 -1.78 -11.66
CA SER A 130 2.09 -1.41 -11.17
C SER A 130 1.47 -2.60 -10.45
N ALA A 131 0.97 -2.38 -9.23
CA ALA A 131 0.29 -3.42 -8.47
C ALA A 131 -0.97 -3.92 -9.22
N ALA A 132 -1.73 -3.04 -9.85
CA ALA A 132 -2.87 -3.40 -10.70
C ALA A 132 -2.46 -4.30 -11.87
N LYS A 133 -1.35 -3.99 -12.56
CA LYS A 133 -0.83 -4.85 -13.64
C LYS A 133 -0.38 -6.21 -13.12
N GLN A 134 0.25 -6.27 -11.94
CA GLN A 134 0.62 -7.54 -11.30
C GLN A 134 -0.61 -8.37 -10.96
N ILE A 135 -1.63 -7.75 -10.35
CA ILE A 135 -2.90 -8.43 -10.06
C ILE A 135 -3.54 -8.93 -11.35
N GLN A 136 -3.63 -8.10 -12.40
CA GLN A 136 -4.18 -8.51 -13.69
C GLN A 136 -3.42 -9.71 -14.28
N ALA A 137 -2.09 -9.68 -14.24
CA ALA A 137 -1.25 -10.78 -14.70
C ALA A 137 -1.40 -12.05 -13.85
N MET A 138 -1.64 -11.92 -12.54
CA MET A 138 -1.93 -13.07 -11.69
C MET A 138 -3.29 -13.69 -12.05
N CYS A 139 -4.30 -12.86 -12.32
CA CYS A 139 -5.65 -13.31 -12.67
C CYS A 139 -5.73 -13.96 -14.05
N SER A 140 -5.02 -13.43 -15.05
CA SER A 140 -5.01 -14.00 -16.41
C SER A 140 -4.40 -15.40 -16.46
N ASN A 141 -3.56 -15.74 -15.49
CA ASN A 141 -2.88 -17.04 -15.38
C ASN A 141 -3.61 -18.02 -14.43
N LEU A 142 -4.84 -17.73 -14.01
CA LEU A 142 -5.66 -18.67 -13.24
C LEU A 142 -6.38 -19.66 -14.17
N ALA A 143 -5.79 -20.83 -14.38
CA ALA A 143 -6.40 -21.91 -15.14
C ALA A 143 -7.40 -22.70 -14.26
N VAL A 144 -8.65 -22.81 -14.71
CA VAL A 144 -9.68 -23.61 -14.05
C VAL A 144 -9.35 -25.09 -14.24
N PRO A 145 -9.27 -25.92 -13.19
CA PRO A 145 -9.07 -27.37 -13.32
C PRO A 145 -10.22 -27.99 -14.12
N ARG A 146 -9.93 -28.85 -15.10
CA ARG A 146 -10.95 -29.48 -15.97
C ARG A 146 -10.92 -31.01 -15.87
N GLY A 147 -12.10 -31.65 -15.96
CA GLY A 147 -12.21 -33.12 -15.99
C GLY A 147 -11.67 -33.80 -14.72
N GLY A 148 -10.85 -34.84 -14.90
CA GLY A 148 -10.27 -35.64 -13.80
C GLY A 148 -9.34 -34.87 -12.84
N GLU A 149 -8.85 -33.68 -13.24
CA GLU A 149 -7.97 -32.80 -12.44
C GLU A 149 -8.67 -32.22 -11.19
N SER A 150 -10.01 -32.20 -11.20
CA SER A 150 -10.84 -31.69 -10.10
C SER A 150 -10.81 -32.57 -8.85
N THR A 151 -10.35 -33.82 -8.97
CA THR A 151 -10.27 -34.79 -7.86
C THR A 151 -8.89 -34.89 -7.22
N GLY A 152 -7.89 -34.20 -7.79
CA GLY A 152 -6.50 -34.24 -7.35
C GLY A 152 -6.01 -32.96 -6.65
N LEU A 153 -4.70 -32.90 -6.37
CA LEU A 153 -4.05 -31.77 -5.68
C LEU A 153 -4.08 -30.45 -6.47
N VAL A 154 -4.40 -30.48 -7.76
CA VAL A 154 -4.57 -29.30 -8.62
C VAL A 154 -5.71 -28.40 -8.13
N GLN A 155 -6.81 -28.99 -7.66
CA GLN A 155 -7.96 -28.25 -7.16
C GLN A 155 -7.63 -27.39 -5.91
N PRO A 156 -6.97 -27.92 -4.86
CA PRO A 156 -6.44 -27.11 -3.77
C PRO A 156 -5.49 -25.99 -4.23
N VAL A 157 -4.56 -26.26 -5.15
CA VAL A 157 -3.63 -25.23 -5.67
C VAL A 157 -4.38 -24.09 -6.36
N TYR A 158 -5.42 -24.42 -7.13
CA TYR A 158 -6.30 -23.44 -7.75
C TYR A 158 -7.03 -22.57 -6.70
N ILE A 159 -7.58 -23.19 -5.65
CA ILE A 159 -8.26 -22.46 -4.57
C ILE A 159 -7.29 -21.54 -3.84
N MET A 160 -6.11 -22.03 -3.47
CA MET A 160 -5.06 -21.23 -2.82
C MET A 160 -4.64 -20.04 -3.69
N SER A 161 -4.53 -20.25 -5.01
CA SER A 161 -4.20 -19.18 -5.97
C SER A 161 -5.28 -18.09 -6.01
N ASN A 162 -6.56 -18.46 -5.99
CA ASN A 162 -7.67 -17.51 -5.98
C ASN A 162 -7.71 -16.69 -4.68
N VAL A 163 -7.56 -17.36 -3.53
CA VAL A 163 -7.53 -16.66 -2.23
C VAL A 163 -6.35 -15.69 -2.16
N MET A 164 -5.16 -16.12 -2.59
CA MET A 164 -3.97 -15.30 -2.65
C MET A 164 -4.17 -14.05 -3.52
N VAL A 165 -4.69 -14.22 -4.73
CA VAL A 165 -5.02 -13.13 -5.66
C VAL A 165 -6.03 -12.17 -5.04
N PHE A 166 -7.11 -12.70 -4.47
CA PHE A 166 -8.18 -11.89 -3.87
C PHE A 166 -7.66 -11.04 -2.70
N VAL A 167 -6.86 -11.63 -1.80
CA VAL A 167 -6.29 -10.91 -0.65
C VAL A 167 -5.36 -9.80 -1.13
N MET A 168 -4.48 -10.09 -2.09
CA MET A 168 -3.58 -9.05 -2.62
C MET A 168 -4.34 -7.95 -3.35
N TRP A 169 -5.38 -8.30 -4.11
CA TRP A 169 -6.26 -7.32 -4.73
C TRP A 169 -6.95 -6.41 -3.71
N ALA A 170 -7.49 -6.99 -2.63
CA ALA A 170 -8.15 -6.22 -1.56
C ALA A 170 -7.17 -5.29 -0.85
N LEU A 171 -5.92 -5.73 -0.59
CA LEU A 171 -4.87 -4.88 -0.02
C LEU A 171 -4.51 -3.70 -0.95
N VAL A 172 -4.39 -3.97 -2.25
CA VAL A 172 -4.10 -2.96 -3.27
C VAL A 172 -5.26 -1.98 -3.47
N ALA A 173 -6.50 -2.42 -3.28
CA ALA A 173 -7.66 -1.53 -3.24
C ALA A 173 -7.70 -0.67 -1.96
N ALA A 174 -7.26 -1.21 -0.83
CA ALA A 174 -7.28 -0.48 0.44
C ALA A 174 -6.16 0.57 0.53
N ILE A 175 -4.94 0.19 0.15
CA ILE A 175 -3.72 0.95 0.39
C ILE A 175 -3.29 1.70 -0.89
N PRO A 176 -2.97 3.00 -0.80
CA PRO A 176 -2.44 3.76 -1.92
C PRO A 176 -0.98 3.36 -2.21
N CYS A 177 -0.80 2.25 -2.92
CA CYS A 177 0.52 1.69 -3.27
C CYS A 177 0.77 1.60 -4.79
N GLN A 178 -0.04 2.30 -5.59
CA GLN A 178 0.04 2.28 -7.06
C GLN A 178 -0.44 3.60 -7.66
N GLU A 179 0.00 3.88 -8.88
CA GLU A 179 -0.49 4.99 -9.69
C GLU A 179 -1.95 4.75 -10.13
N ARG A 180 -2.76 5.80 -10.06
CA ARG A 180 -4.23 5.87 -9.99
C ARG A 180 -5.07 5.15 -11.08
N SER A 181 -4.48 4.39 -12.00
CA SER A 181 -5.24 3.77 -13.12
C SER A 181 -5.30 2.24 -13.08
N GLY A 182 -6.52 1.70 -13.18
CA GLY A 182 -6.76 0.38 -13.77
C GLY A 182 -6.78 -0.82 -12.83
N LEU A 183 -7.11 -0.66 -11.54
CA LEU A 183 -7.35 -1.84 -10.69
C LEU A 183 -8.54 -2.64 -11.24
N LEU A 184 -8.27 -3.89 -11.62
CA LEU A 184 -9.29 -4.77 -12.18
C LEU A 184 -10.37 -5.05 -11.13
N THR A 185 -11.62 -4.69 -11.41
CA THR A 185 -12.75 -4.85 -10.47
C THR A 185 -13.57 -6.11 -10.72
N HIS A 186 -13.27 -6.87 -11.78
CA HIS A 186 -13.97 -8.11 -12.11
C HIS A 186 -12.99 -9.19 -12.55
N PHE A 187 -12.88 -10.27 -11.78
CA PHE A 187 -12.11 -11.46 -12.16
C PHE A 187 -13.08 -12.61 -12.44
N GLN A 188 -12.75 -13.45 -13.42
CA GLN A 188 -13.59 -14.58 -13.78
C GLN A 188 -13.37 -15.73 -12.79
N ILE A 189 -14.25 -15.85 -11.79
CA ILE A 189 -14.27 -16.98 -10.85
C ILE A 189 -15.40 -17.94 -11.27
N PRO A 190 -15.10 -19.24 -11.54
CA PRO A 190 -16.12 -20.21 -11.89
C PRO A 190 -17.13 -20.43 -10.77
N LYS A 191 -18.41 -20.13 -11.05
CA LYS A 191 -19.52 -20.21 -10.07
C LYS A 191 -19.84 -21.63 -9.61
N GLN A 192 -19.27 -22.65 -10.26
CA GLN A 192 -19.45 -24.06 -9.92
C GLN A 192 -18.89 -24.43 -8.53
N PHE A 193 -17.98 -23.63 -7.98
CA PHE A 193 -17.39 -23.89 -6.67
C PHE A 193 -18.23 -23.28 -5.54
N GLY A 194 -18.46 -24.03 -4.46
CA GLY A 194 -19.28 -23.56 -3.33
C GLY A 194 -18.74 -22.29 -2.64
N TRP A 195 -17.43 -22.06 -2.67
CA TRP A 195 -16.78 -20.85 -2.12
C TRP A 195 -16.84 -19.64 -3.07
N ALA A 196 -17.13 -19.85 -4.36
CA ALA A 196 -17.02 -18.80 -5.39
C ALA A 196 -17.97 -17.63 -5.10
N HIS A 197 -19.21 -17.92 -4.71
CA HIS A 197 -20.23 -16.91 -4.45
C HIS A 197 -19.82 -15.94 -3.33
N SER A 198 -19.16 -16.43 -2.28
CA SER A 198 -18.67 -15.59 -1.19
C SER A 198 -17.56 -14.64 -1.65
N ILE A 199 -16.59 -15.14 -2.42
CA ILE A 199 -15.50 -14.29 -2.95
C ILE A 199 -16.04 -13.27 -3.96
N ILE A 200 -16.92 -13.69 -4.88
CA ILE A 200 -17.55 -12.79 -5.85
C ILE A 200 -18.33 -11.68 -5.13
N GLY A 201 -19.16 -12.02 -4.14
CA GLY A 201 -19.94 -11.02 -3.40
C GLY A 201 -19.06 -10.02 -2.63
N MET A 202 -17.92 -10.45 -2.08
CA MET A 202 -16.96 -9.53 -1.47
C MET A 202 -16.28 -8.65 -2.52
N GLN A 203 -15.89 -9.23 -3.66
CA GLN A 203 -15.27 -8.49 -4.76
C GLN A 203 -16.20 -7.42 -5.32
N GLU A 204 -17.48 -7.72 -5.51
CA GLU A 204 -18.48 -6.76 -5.99
C GLU A 204 -18.59 -5.57 -5.03
N LYS A 205 -18.76 -5.83 -3.72
CA LYS A 205 -18.87 -4.77 -2.71
C LYS A 205 -17.62 -3.88 -2.64
N ILE A 206 -16.43 -4.49 -2.58
CA ILE A 206 -15.16 -3.74 -2.54
C ILE A 206 -14.95 -2.98 -3.85
N GLY A 207 -15.27 -3.59 -4.99
CA GLY A 207 -15.14 -2.98 -6.31
C GLY A 207 -16.09 -1.80 -6.54
N GLU A 208 -17.31 -1.86 -5.99
CA GLU A 208 -18.26 -0.73 -5.99
C GLU A 208 -17.72 0.45 -5.18
N GLU A 209 -17.22 0.20 -3.98
CA GLU A 209 -16.59 1.24 -3.17
C GLU A 209 -15.38 1.84 -3.88
N TRP A 210 -14.52 1.00 -4.49
CA TRP A 210 -13.37 1.47 -5.26
C TRP A 210 -13.78 2.40 -6.40
N LYS A 211 -14.78 2.01 -7.21
CA LYS A 211 -15.29 2.84 -8.32
C LYS A 211 -15.87 4.16 -7.84
N LYS A 212 -16.54 4.19 -6.68
CA LYS A 212 -17.07 5.43 -6.09
C LYS A 212 -15.93 6.39 -5.72
N LYS A 213 -14.79 5.86 -5.27
CA LYS A 213 -13.61 6.67 -4.88
C LYS A 213 -12.74 7.08 -6.05
N GLU A 214 -12.58 6.21 -7.05
CA GLU A 214 -11.88 6.52 -8.30
C GLU A 214 -12.47 7.77 -8.98
N LYS A 215 -13.81 7.86 -9.06
CA LYS A 215 -14.51 9.05 -9.60
C LYS A 215 -14.25 10.33 -8.82
N LYS A 216 -13.91 10.23 -7.54
CA LYS A 216 -13.65 11.38 -6.65
C LYS A 216 -12.18 11.77 -6.61
N GLY A 217 -11.29 11.03 -7.29
CA GLY A 217 -9.85 11.28 -7.24
C GLY A 217 -9.28 11.14 -5.82
N SER A 218 -9.82 10.21 -5.02
CA SER A 218 -9.33 9.95 -3.66
C SER A 218 -8.47 8.69 -3.65
N ALA A 219 -7.35 8.73 -2.92
CA ALA A 219 -6.39 7.64 -2.87
C ALA A 219 -6.83 6.55 -1.86
N GLY A 220 -7.19 5.36 -2.36
CA GLY A 220 -7.48 4.19 -1.52
C GLY A 220 -8.89 4.17 -0.89
N LEU A 221 -9.19 3.08 -0.19
CA LEU A 221 -10.48 2.86 0.47
C LEU A 221 -10.50 3.22 1.96
N LEU A 222 -9.35 3.56 2.55
CA LEU A 222 -9.28 3.91 3.97
C LEU A 222 -10.07 5.18 4.27
N GLU A 223 -11.05 5.06 5.16
CA GLU A 223 -11.94 6.16 5.53
C GLU A 223 -11.19 7.26 6.28
N GLU A 224 -10.26 6.88 7.16
CA GLU A 224 -9.42 7.76 7.95
C GLU A 224 -8.63 8.74 7.08
N MET A 225 -8.06 8.25 5.98
CA MET A 225 -7.31 9.08 5.01
C MET A 225 -8.21 10.13 4.36
N GLN A 226 -9.44 9.76 4.02
CA GLN A 226 -10.40 10.65 3.36
C GLN A 226 -10.91 11.73 4.31
N ARG A 227 -11.16 11.38 5.58
CA ARG A 227 -11.55 12.36 6.60
C ARG A 227 -10.40 13.31 6.93
N MET A 228 -9.18 12.76 7.03
CA MET A 228 -7.97 13.55 7.24
C MET A 228 -7.74 14.57 6.13
N GLU A 229 -8.00 14.23 4.86
CA GLU A 229 -7.91 15.17 3.74
C GLU A 229 -8.89 16.35 3.89
N LYS A 230 -10.15 16.06 4.26
CA LYS A 230 -11.18 17.09 4.46
C LYS A 230 -10.86 18.01 5.63
N LEU A 231 -10.47 17.44 6.77
CA LEU A 231 -10.06 18.20 7.95
C LEU A 231 -8.81 19.02 7.65
N GLY A 232 -7.86 18.46 6.90
CA GLY A 232 -6.66 19.16 6.45
C GLY A 232 -7.00 20.40 5.62
N GLN A 233 -7.94 20.29 4.68
CA GLN A 233 -8.39 21.43 3.87
C GLN A 233 -9.06 22.52 4.73
N SER A 234 -9.96 22.15 5.65
CA SER A 234 -10.64 23.12 6.50
C SER A 234 -9.69 23.80 7.51
N LEU A 235 -8.76 23.05 8.09
CA LEU A 235 -7.76 23.59 9.01
C LEU A 235 -6.74 24.51 8.30
N ILE A 236 -6.51 24.34 7.00
CA ILE A 236 -5.74 25.31 6.20
C ILE A 236 -6.49 26.64 6.11
N GLU A 237 -7.79 26.61 5.82
CA GLU A 237 -8.63 27.81 5.75
C GLU A 237 -8.64 28.55 7.09
N PHE A 238 -8.77 27.81 8.20
CA PHE A 238 -8.61 28.37 9.54
C PHE A 238 -7.25 29.02 9.74
N ALA A 239 -6.15 28.33 9.40
CA ALA A 239 -4.80 28.84 9.58
C ALA A 239 -4.47 30.06 8.70
N ASP A 240 -5.11 30.18 7.54
CA ASP A 240 -4.97 31.33 6.63
C ASP A 240 -5.78 32.54 7.11
N GLY A 241 -6.95 32.31 7.71
CA GLY A 241 -7.83 33.35 8.26
C GLY A 241 -7.53 33.76 9.70
N PHE A 242 -6.55 33.14 10.35
CA PHE A 242 -6.26 33.35 11.76
C PHE A 242 -5.78 34.78 12.06
N GLN A 243 -6.38 35.39 13.08
CA GLN A 243 -5.93 36.63 13.69
C GLN A 243 -5.87 36.42 15.20
N PHE A 244 -4.86 36.99 15.86
CA PHE A 244 -4.73 36.90 17.31
C PHE A 244 -5.40 38.11 17.99
N PRO A 245 -6.21 37.93 19.05
CA PRO A 245 -6.68 36.64 19.58
C PRO A 245 -7.70 35.98 18.65
N ALA A 246 -7.75 34.64 18.69
CA ALA A 246 -8.69 33.87 17.88
C ALA A 246 -10.13 34.26 18.21
N GLU A 247 -10.97 34.38 17.17
CA GLU A 247 -12.41 34.56 17.34
C GLU A 247 -13.03 33.31 17.97
N ASP A 248 -13.85 33.47 19.02
CA ASP A 248 -14.33 32.37 19.85
C ASP A 248 -15.03 31.27 19.03
N GLU A 249 -15.89 31.65 18.07
CA GLU A 249 -16.61 30.71 17.19
C GLU A 249 -15.65 29.90 16.30
N LYS A 250 -14.68 30.56 15.66
CA LYS A 250 -13.68 29.88 14.81
C LYS A 250 -12.72 29.03 15.62
N ALA A 251 -12.40 29.46 16.84
CA ALA A 251 -11.55 28.70 17.76
C ALA A 251 -12.26 27.43 18.25
N GLU A 252 -13.56 27.51 18.51
CA GLU A 252 -14.38 26.35 18.90
C GLU A 252 -14.55 25.37 17.74
N GLU A 253 -14.82 25.85 16.53
CA GLU A 253 -14.87 25.02 15.32
C GLU A 253 -13.53 24.31 15.07
N ALA A 254 -12.42 25.06 15.10
CA ALA A 254 -11.09 24.48 14.93
C ALA A 254 -10.77 23.45 16.03
N ALA A 255 -11.19 23.69 17.28
CA ALA A 255 -11.01 22.73 18.36
C ALA A 255 -11.78 21.42 18.12
N ALA A 256 -13.00 21.49 17.60
CA ALA A 256 -13.79 20.31 17.24
C ALA A 256 -13.12 19.52 16.10
N GLN A 257 -12.62 20.20 15.07
CA GLN A 257 -11.90 19.58 13.95
C GLN A 257 -10.58 18.95 14.38
N VAL A 258 -9.85 19.59 15.28
CA VAL A 258 -8.61 19.06 15.86
C VAL A 258 -8.88 17.83 16.71
N ALA A 259 -9.96 17.81 17.49
CA ALA A 259 -10.37 16.63 18.25
C ALA A 259 -10.75 15.46 17.33
N GLU A 260 -11.45 15.72 16.21
CA GLU A 260 -11.73 14.69 15.21
C GLU A 260 -10.44 14.16 14.56
N LEU A 261 -9.49 15.05 14.25
CA LEU A 261 -8.19 14.67 13.69
C LEU A 261 -7.35 13.82 14.67
N ALA A 262 -7.41 14.14 15.97
CA ALA A 262 -6.76 13.36 17.02
C ALA A 262 -7.34 11.93 17.11
N GLU A 263 -8.66 11.81 17.04
CA GLU A 263 -9.34 10.50 17.03
C GLU A 263 -8.99 9.67 15.79
N ILE A 264 -8.87 10.32 14.63
CA ILE A 264 -8.37 9.65 13.41
C ILE A 264 -6.95 9.13 13.63
N CYS A 265 -6.04 9.94 14.19
CA CYS A 265 -4.66 9.51 14.47
C CYS A 265 -4.63 8.28 15.40
N ARG A 266 -5.46 8.28 16.45
CA ARG A 266 -5.58 7.16 17.38
C ARG A 266 -6.02 5.87 16.68
N ARG A 267 -7.09 5.95 15.88
CA ARG A 267 -7.60 4.80 15.10
C ARG A 267 -6.55 4.26 14.12
N MET A 268 -5.81 5.16 13.47
CA MET A 268 -4.73 4.78 12.55
C MET A 268 -3.59 4.08 13.28
N GLU A 269 -3.16 4.56 14.45
CA GLU A 269 -2.12 3.89 15.24
C GLU A 269 -2.55 2.47 15.66
N GLU A 270 -3.79 2.33 16.12
CA GLU A 270 -4.36 1.03 16.53
C GLU A 270 -4.50 0.04 15.37
N GLY A 271 -4.85 0.52 14.17
CA GLY A 271 -5.10 -0.34 13.01
C GLY A 271 -3.86 -0.64 12.15
N LEU A 272 -2.97 0.34 11.94
CA LEU A 272 -1.87 0.21 10.98
C LEU A 272 -0.73 -0.68 11.49
N LEU A 273 -0.42 -0.64 12.79
CA LEU A 273 0.66 -1.47 13.34
C LEU A 273 0.34 -2.97 13.22
N PRO A 274 -0.84 -3.47 13.63
CA PRO A 274 -1.20 -4.88 13.41
C PRO A 274 -1.22 -5.26 11.93
N LEU A 275 -1.74 -4.38 11.07
CA LEU A 275 -1.78 -4.63 9.62
C LEU A 275 -0.36 -4.81 9.05
N GLN A 276 0.57 -3.93 9.41
CA GLN A 276 1.97 -4.01 8.97
C GLN A 276 2.64 -5.32 9.43
N GLN A 277 2.35 -5.76 10.66
CA GLN A 277 2.84 -7.05 11.17
C GLN A 277 2.26 -8.23 10.39
N GLN A 278 0.96 -8.20 10.09
CA GLN A 278 0.29 -9.25 9.30
C GLN A 278 0.84 -9.32 7.86
N ILE A 279 1.08 -8.18 7.21
CA ILE A 279 1.69 -8.15 5.86
C ILE A 279 3.09 -8.76 5.90
N ARG A 280 3.91 -8.39 6.90
CA ARG A 280 5.24 -8.96 7.11
C ARG A 280 5.19 -10.46 7.40
N GLU A 281 4.22 -10.90 8.19
CA GLU A 281 4.03 -12.32 8.47
C GLU A 281 3.66 -13.11 7.20
N VAL A 282 2.72 -12.60 6.40
CA VAL A 282 2.35 -13.20 5.11
C VAL A 282 3.55 -13.27 4.18
N PHE A 283 4.33 -12.19 4.07
CA PHE A 283 5.56 -12.16 3.28
C PHE A 283 6.51 -13.30 3.69
N HIS A 284 6.84 -13.41 4.98
CA HIS A 284 7.75 -14.46 5.45
C HIS A 284 7.18 -15.87 5.31
N ARG A 285 5.86 -16.06 5.52
CA ARG A 285 5.19 -17.34 5.32
C ARG A 285 5.28 -17.78 3.85
N ILE A 286 5.11 -16.85 2.91
CA ILE A 286 5.24 -17.13 1.46
C ILE A 286 6.68 -17.44 1.08
N VAL A 287 7.67 -16.69 1.59
CA VAL A 287 9.09 -17.00 1.35
C VAL A 287 9.43 -18.40 1.85
N ARG A 288 9.03 -18.73 3.09
CA ARG A 288 9.29 -20.04 3.69
C ARG A 288 8.62 -21.17 2.91
N SER A 289 7.32 -21.06 2.64
CA SER A 289 6.58 -22.10 1.90
C SER A 289 7.14 -22.30 0.50
N ARG A 290 7.61 -21.22 -0.14
CA ARG A 290 8.28 -21.28 -1.44
C ARG A 290 9.60 -22.03 -1.38
N THR A 291 10.43 -21.77 -0.38
CA THR A 291 11.69 -22.51 -0.18
C THR A 291 11.42 -23.99 0.06
N GLU A 292 10.48 -24.34 0.95
CA GLU A 292 10.12 -25.72 1.25
C GLU A 292 9.64 -26.49 0.01
N VAL A 293 8.82 -25.85 -0.84
CA VAL A 293 8.32 -26.46 -2.09
C VAL A 293 9.46 -26.67 -3.09
N LEU A 294 10.37 -25.70 -3.23
CA LEU A 294 11.52 -25.83 -4.11
C LEU A 294 12.46 -26.96 -3.66
N ASP A 295 12.72 -27.06 -2.36
CA ASP A 295 13.50 -28.15 -1.79
C ASP A 295 12.84 -29.50 -2.13
N LEU A 296 11.54 -29.65 -1.92
CA LEU A 296 10.82 -30.89 -2.25
C LEU A 296 10.90 -31.25 -3.75
N LEU A 297 10.85 -30.26 -4.65
CA LEU A 297 10.99 -30.48 -6.09
C LEU A 297 12.39 -30.94 -6.47
N ASP A 298 13.43 -30.42 -5.82
CA ASP A 298 14.80 -30.83 -6.09
C ASP A 298 15.06 -32.26 -5.57
N HIS A 299 14.52 -32.63 -4.41
CA HIS A 299 14.59 -34.01 -3.90
C HIS A 299 13.77 -35.01 -4.75
N GLY A 300 12.63 -34.57 -5.30
CA GLY A 300 11.79 -35.37 -6.20
C GLY A 300 12.45 -35.68 -7.54
N LYS A 301 13.26 -34.76 -8.08
CA LYS A 301 14.05 -34.97 -9.31
C LYS A 301 15.18 -35.98 -9.12
N VAL A 302 15.85 -35.96 -7.96
CA VAL A 302 16.95 -36.90 -7.64
C VAL A 302 16.43 -38.34 -7.44
N SER A 303 15.15 -38.49 -7.09
CA SER A 303 14.53 -39.80 -6.83
C SER A 303 13.96 -40.50 -8.08
N GLN A 304 14.01 -39.88 -9.26
CA GLN A 304 13.66 -40.55 -10.51
C GLN A 304 14.84 -41.39 -11.00
N PRO A 305 14.68 -42.70 -11.25
CA PRO A 305 15.75 -43.49 -11.83
C PRO A 305 16.06 -42.95 -13.23
N ILE A 306 17.35 -42.70 -13.48
CA ILE A 306 17.88 -42.44 -14.81
C ILE A 306 17.65 -43.74 -15.61
N ILE A 307 16.70 -43.71 -16.54
CA ILE A 307 16.48 -44.77 -17.54
C ILE A 307 17.31 -44.43 -18.77
#